data_AF-A0A1B2YP44-F1
#
_entry.id   AF-A0A1B2YP44-F1
#
_cell.length_a   1.000
_cell.length_b   1.000
_cell.length_c   1.000
_cell.angle_alpha   90.00
_cell.angle_beta   90.00
_cell.angle_gamma   90.00
#
_symmetry.space_group_name_H-M   'P 1'
#
loop_
_entity.id
_entity.type
_entity.pdbx_description
1 polymer ?
#
loop_
_entity_poly.entity_id
_entity_poly.type
_entity_poly.pdbx_seq_one_letter_code
_entity_poly.pdbx_strand_id
1 'polypeptide(L)'
;MLLLFFPKKGFTQRIIAFPWVPLSIAIGYVYFLSTTTGTFSADFSSLSSLTEMFQNAEPRGVAAGWLHYLAFDFWVGCWMLKNSQEKEVNHLWIILPLLCTFMLGPVGVLIYTLVLFTQKKLFAKTT
;
A
#
# COMPACT_ATOMS: atom_id res chain seq x y z
N MET A 1 1.10 -9.12 -8.35
CA MET A 1 1.05 -10.43 -9.06
C MET A 1 2.21 -11.35 -8.69
N LEU A 2 3.47 -10.94 -8.83
CA LEU A 2 4.63 -11.82 -8.55
C LEU A 2 4.72 -12.28 -7.07
N LEU A 3 4.38 -11.38 -6.13
CA LEU A 3 4.22 -11.65 -4.69
C LEU A 3 3.15 -12.71 -4.38
N LEU A 4 2.16 -12.84 -5.27
CA LEU A 4 0.96 -13.65 -5.08
C LEU A 4 1.20 -15.10 -5.52
N PHE A 5 1.99 -15.32 -6.57
CA PHE A 5 2.27 -16.66 -7.12
C PHE A 5 3.61 -17.25 -6.66
N PHE A 6 4.61 -16.42 -6.30
CA PHE A 6 5.96 -16.91 -5.95
C PHE A 6 6.55 -16.20 -4.72
N PRO A 7 5.99 -16.41 -3.52
CA PRO A 7 6.38 -15.67 -2.31
C PRO A 7 7.80 -15.99 -1.80
N LYS A 8 8.35 -17.17 -2.11
CA LYS A 8 9.66 -17.65 -1.60
C LYS A 8 10.81 -17.55 -2.59
N LYS A 9 10.61 -17.04 -3.81
CA LYS A 9 11.71 -16.87 -4.78
C LYS A 9 12.61 -15.70 -4.38
N GLY A 10 13.92 -15.83 -4.61
CA GLY A 10 14.92 -14.82 -4.24
C GLY A 10 14.67 -13.41 -4.81
N PHE A 11 14.04 -13.32 -5.99
CA PHE A 11 13.64 -12.03 -6.57
C PHE A 11 12.51 -11.36 -5.78
N THR A 12 11.49 -12.11 -5.38
CA THR A 12 10.41 -11.64 -4.52
C THR A 12 10.94 -11.22 -3.16
N GLN A 13 11.85 -11.99 -2.58
CA GLN A 13 12.52 -11.65 -1.33
C GLN A 13 13.36 -10.38 -1.43
N ARG A 14 14.04 -10.13 -2.55
CA ARG A 14 14.74 -8.84 -2.80
C ARG A 14 13.79 -7.65 -2.88
N ILE A 15 12.62 -7.82 -3.50
CA ILE A 15 11.60 -6.77 -3.57
C ILE A 15 10.94 -6.51 -2.21
N ILE A 16 10.77 -7.55 -1.39
CA ILE A 16 10.27 -7.42 -0.01
C ILE A 16 11.34 -6.79 0.90
N ALA A 17 12.62 -7.11 0.69
CA ALA A 17 13.71 -6.63 1.51
C ALA A 17 13.93 -5.12 1.40
N PHE A 18 13.67 -4.54 0.22
CA PHE A 18 13.75 -3.09 0.02
C PHE A 18 12.71 -2.64 -1.02
N PRO A 19 11.97 -1.54 -0.77
CA PRO A 19 10.80 -1.14 -1.54
C PRO A 19 11.14 -0.45 -2.87
N TRP A 20 11.86 -1.13 -3.76
CA TRP A 20 12.28 -0.57 -5.05
C TRP A 20 11.09 -0.07 -5.90
N VAL A 21 9.97 -0.80 -5.86
CA VAL A 21 8.75 -0.46 -6.61
C VAL A 21 8.05 0.78 -6.02
N PRO A 22 7.72 0.85 -4.71
CA PRO A 22 7.21 2.08 -4.10
C PRO A 22 8.14 3.27 -4.29
N LEU A 23 9.45 3.07 -4.23
CA LEU A 23 10.43 4.14 -4.44
C LEU A 23 10.35 4.72 -5.86
N SER A 24 10.22 3.84 -6.86
CA SER A 24 10.05 4.27 -8.26
C SER A 24 8.74 5.04 -8.45
N ILE A 25 7.66 4.59 -7.82
CA ILE A 25 6.36 5.28 -7.83
C ILE A 25 6.46 6.63 -7.10
N ALA A 26 7.19 6.69 -5.98
CA ALA A 26 7.39 7.92 -5.21
C ALA A 26 8.15 9.00 -6.02
N ILE A 27 9.11 8.60 -6.86
CA ILE A 27 9.77 9.54 -7.78
C ILE A 27 8.75 10.13 -8.76
N GLY A 28 7.88 9.30 -9.35
CA GLY A 28 6.80 9.77 -10.21
C GLY A 28 5.81 10.69 -9.48
N TYR A 29 5.47 10.34 -8.23
CA TYR A 29 4.63 11.18 -7.37
C TYR A 29 5.25 12.57 -7.17
N VAL A 30 6.52 12.66 -6.80
CA VAL A 30 7.22 13.94 -6.60
C VAL A 30 7.25 14.76 -7.90
N TYR A 31 7.47 14.11 -9.05
CA TYR A 31 7.42 14.77 -10.35
C TYR A 31 6.04 15.38 -10.65
N PHE A 32 4.96 14.62 -10.52
CA PHE A 32 3.61 15.15 -10.76
C PHE A 32 3.22 16.20 -9.73
N LEU A 33 3.61 16.02 -8.47
CA LEU A 33 3.34 16.97 -7.39
C LEU A 33 4.05 18.32 -7.60
N SER A 34 5.29 18.29 -8.10
CA SER A 34 6.09 19.50 -8.36
C SER A 34 5.67 20.25 -9.63
N THR A 35 4.98 19.59 -10.55
CA THR A 35 4.56 20.15 -11.85
C THR A 35 3.09 20.54 -11.89
N THR A 36 2.31 20.23 -10.85
CA THR A 36 0.93 20.68 -10.71
C THR A 36 0.88 22.08 -10.11
N THR A 37 -0.01 22.91 -10.64
CA THR A 37 -0.25 24.26 -10.11
C THR A 37 -1.42 24.22 -9.14
N GLY A 38 -1.25 24.72 -7.90
CA GLY A 38 -2.34 24.83 -6.91
C GLY A 38 -2.37 23.78 -5.80
N THR A 39 -1.40 22.87 -5.69
CA THR A 39 -1.35 21.84 -4.63
C THR A 39 -0.94 22.34 -3.25
N PHE A 40 -0.27 23.48 -3.14
CA PHE A 40 0.16 24.02 -1.85
C PHE A 40 -0.97 24.66 -1.03
N SER A 41 -2.18 24.78 -1.59
CA SER A 41 -3.40 25.23 -0.89
C SER A 41 -4.33 24.07 -0.53
N ALA A 42 -3.79 22.87 -0.30
CA ALA A 42 -4.58 21.71 0.10
C ALA A 42 -5.06 21.85 1.56
N ASP A 43 -6.33 22.20 1.73
CA ASP A 43 -6.97 22.31 3.05
C ASP A 43 -7.68 21.00 3.42
N PHE A 44 -7.07 20.24 4.35
CA PHE A 44 -7.61 19.00 4.90
C PHE A 44 -8.38 19.21 6.22
N SER A 45 -8.64 20.45 6.63
CA SER A 45 -9.27 20.75 7.93
C SER A 45 -10.77 20.44 7.97
N SER A 46 -11.45 20.40 6.82
CA SER A 46 -12.88 20.14 6.72
C SER A 46 -13.22 19.23 5.54
N LEU A 47 -14.30 18.46 5.68
CA LEU A 47 -14.80 17.59 4.60
C LEU A 47 -15.22 18.41 3.37
N SER A 48 -15.74 19.62 3.56
CA SER A 48 -16.10 20.55 2.49
C SER A 48 -14.87 21.02 1.71
N SER A 49 -13.84 21.51 2.40
CA SER A 49 -12.58 21.94 1.77
C SER A 49 -11.91 20.80 1.02
N LEU A 50 -11.92 19.60 1.62
CA LEU A 50 -11.39 18.40 0.98
C LEU A 50 -12.16 18.04 -0.29
N THR A 51 -13.49 18.11 -0.25
CA THR A 51 -14.34 17.82 -1.41
C THR A 51 -14.11 18.80 -2.54
N GLU A 52 -14.03 20.10 -2.23
CA GLU A 52 -13.74 21.14 -3.21
C GLU A 52 -12.35 20.95 -3.85
N MET A 53 -11.35 20.57 -3.06
CA MET A 53 -10.01 20.25 -3.56
C MET A 53 -10.04 19.07 -4.54
N PHE A 54 -10.80 18.01 -4.26
CA PHE A 54 -10.93 16.88 -5.19
C PHE A 54 -11.71 17.23 -6.45
N GLN A 55 -12.76 18.06 -6.35
CA GLN A 55 -13.56 18.50 -7.50
C GLN A 55 -12.78 19.41 -8.44
N ASN A 56 -11.91 20.25 -7.89
CA ASN A 56 -11.10 21.22 -8.64
C ASN A 56 -9.68 20.70 -8.96
N ALA A 57 -9.41 19.40 -8.73
CA ALA A 57 -8.09 18.83 -8.92
C ALA A 57 -7.68 18.82 -10.41
N GLU A 58 -6.49 19.36 -10.69
CA GLU A 58 -5.85 19.25 -12.01
C GLU A 58 -5.51 17.77 -12.30
N PRO A 59 -5.51 17.31 -13.57
CA PRO A 59 -5.18 15.92 -13.89
C PRO A 59 -3.82 15.46 -13.35
N ARG A 60 -2.84 16.38 -13.23
CA ARG A 60 -1.53 16.11 -12.60
C ARG A 60 -1.65 15.88 -11.10
N GLY A 61 -2.46 16.67 -10.40
CA GLY A 61 -2.77 16.47 -8.98
C GLY A 61 -3.49 15.13 -8.73
N VAL A 62 -4.44 14.77 -9.59
CA VAL A 62 -5.12 13.47 -9.56
C VAL A 62 -4.13 12.32 -9.79
N ALA A 63 -3.23 12.45 -10.76
CA ALA A 63 -2.18 11.47 -11.01
C ALA A 63 -1.23 11.33 -9.81
N ALA A 64 -0.83 12.43 -9.18
CA ALA A 64 -0.03 12.41 -7.95
C ALA A 64 -0.78 11.66 -6.82
N GLY A 65 -2.06 11.97 -6.60
CA GLY A 65 -2.90 11.25 -5.63
C GLY A 65 -2.98 9.74 -5.92
N TRP A 66 -3.12 9.37 -7.19
CA TRP A 66 -3.16 7.97 -7.60
C TRP A 66 -1.83 7.24 -7.37
N LEU A 67 -0.69 7.86 -7.73
CA LEU A 67 0.63 7.29 -7.45
C LEU A 67 0.90 7.20 -5.94
N HIS A 68 0.42 8.17 -5.15
CA HIS A 68 0.52 8.12 -3.70
C HIS A 68 -0.18 6.88 -3.13
N TYR A 69 -1.41 6.60 -3.55
CA TYR A 69 -2.14 5.39 -3.14
C TYR A 69 -1.43 4.12 -3.58
N LEU A 70 -1.00 4.03 -4.85
CA LEU A 70 -0.30 2.85 -5.37
C LEU A 70 1.01 2.56 -4.62
N ALA A 71 1.79 3.61 -4.30
CA ALA A 71 3.04 3.45 -3.54
C ALA A 71 2.75 2.91 -2.14
N PHE A 72 1.75 3.46 -1.47
CA PHE A 72 1.37 3.07 -0.12
C PHE A 72 0.81 1.64 -0.08
N ASP A 73 -0.13 1.29 -0.97
CA ASP A 73 -0.74 -0.04 -1.03
C ASP A 73 0.31 -1.12 -1.32
N PHE A 74 1.29 -0.84 -2.20
CA PHE A 74 2.38 -1.77 -2.45
C PHE A 74 3.31 -1.93 -1.25
N TRP A 75 3.65 -0.82 -0.58
CA TRP A 75 4.47 -0.84 0.63
C TRP A 75 3.80 -1.69 1.73
N VAL A 76 2.51 -1.44 1.98
CA VAL A 76 1.71 -2.19 2.95
C VAL A 76 1.61 -3.67 2.56
N GLY A 77 1.40 -3.98 1.27
CA GLY A 77 1.40 -5.36 0.78
C GLY A 77 2.73 -6.09 1.01
N CYS A 78 3.87 -5.41 0.81
CA CYS A 78 5.18 -5.97 1.11
C CYS A 78 5.37 -6.22 2.60
N TRP A 79 4.96 -5.28 3.44
CA TRP A 79 4.98 -5.43 4.89
C TRP A 79 4.11 -6.61 5.35
N MET A 80 2.87 -6.71 4.84
CA MET A 80 1.96 -7.82 5.15
C MET A 80 2.55 -9.17 4.77
N LEU A 81 3.12 -9.27 3.57
CA LEU A 81 3.73 -10.52 3.13
C LEU A 81 4.94 -10.87 3.99
N LYS A 82 5.83 -9.92 4.29
CA LYS A 82 6.99 -10.16 5.17
C LYS A 82 6.54 -10.61 6.56
N ASN A 83 5.60 -9.89 7.16
CA ASN A 83 5.06 -10.20 8.47
C ASN A 83 4.37 -11.57 8.51
N SER A 84 3.68 -11.94 7.43
CA SER A 84 3.04 -13.26 7.30
C SER A 84 4.07 -14.39 7.23
N GLN A 85 5.22 -14.14 6.60
CA GLN A 85 6.32 -15.09 6.52
C GLN A 85 7.00 -15.27 7.88
N GLU A 86 7.27 -14.17 8.58
CA GLU A 86 7.86 -14.19 9.94
C GLU A 86 6.96 -14.88 10.97
N LYS A 87 5.63 -14.80 10.79
CA LYS A 87 4.63 -15.47 11.65
C LYS A 87 4.20 -16.84 11.12
N GLU A 88 4.83 -17.35 10.07
CA GLU A 88 4.53 -18.64 9.43
C GLU A 88 3.04 -18.81 9.07
N VAL A 89 2.39 -17.72 8.64
CA VAL A 89 1.00 -17.76 8.15
C VAL A 89 0.98 -18.44 6.79
N ASN A 90 0.05 -19.38 6.59
CA ASN A 90 -0.08 -20.04 5.29
C ASN A 90 -0.47 -19.02 4.22
N HIS A 91 0.31 -19.00 3.13
CA HIS A 91 0.20 -18.07 2.01
C HIS A 91 -1.21 -17.96 1.42
N LEU A 92 -1.99 -19.04 1.43
CA LEU A 92 -3.38 -19.01 0.93
C LEU A 92 -4.25 -17.97 1.67
N TRP A 93 -4.02 -17.79 2.97
CA TRP A 93 -4.75 -16.79 3.77
C TRP A 93 -4.30 -15.35 3.50
N ILE A 94 -3.18 -15.17 2.81
CA ILE A 94 -2.59 -13.87 2.52
C ILE A 94 -3.01 -13.35 1.14
N ILE A 95 -3.45 -14.23 0.24
CA ILE A 95 -3.88 -13.87 -1.11
C ILE A 95 -5.02 -12.85 -1.08
N LEU A 96 -6.08 -13.13 -0.33
CA LEU A 96 -7.24 -12.23 -0.23
C LEU A 96 -6.87 -10.88 0.39
N PRO A 97 -6.19 -10.82 1.57
CA PRO A 97 -5.71 -9.56 2.13
C PRO A 97 -4.86 -8.76 1.15
N LEU A 98 -3.90 -9.37 0.44
CA LEU A 98 -3.05 -8.65 -0.52
C LEU A 98 -3.83 -8.06 -1.70
N LEU A 99 -4.82 -8.79 -2.22
CA LEU A 99 -5.70 -8.28 -3.27
C LEU A 99 -6.55 -7.11 -2.77
N CYS A 100 -7.11 -7.24 -1.57
CA CYS A 100 -7.88 -6.18 -0.95
C CYS A 100 -7.01 -4.96 -0.62
N THR A 101 -5.74 -5.13 -0.23
CA THR A 101 -4.82 -3.99 -0.01
C THR A 101 -4.54 -3.26 -1.33
N PHE A 102 -4.44 -3.96 -2.45
CA PHE A 102 -4.21 -3.30 -3.74
C PHE A 102 -5.42 -2.51 -4.26
N MET A 103 -6.64 -2.91 -3.91
CA MET A 103 -7.87 -2.25 -4.38
C MET A 103 -8.45 -1.26 -3.38
N LEU A 104 -8.33 -1.58 -2.09
CA LEU A 104 -8.97 -0.94 -0.96
C LEU A 104 -7.98 -0.97 0.23
N GLY A 105 -6.80 -0.34 0.07
CA GLY A 105 -5.68 -0.33 1.02
C GLY A 105 -6.01 -0.70 2.48
N PRO A 106 -6.81 0.12 3.20
CA PRO A 106 -7.16 -0.12 4.60
C PRO A 106 -7.97 -1.42 4.85
N VAL A 107 -8.84 -1.81 3.92
CA VAL A 107 -9.66 -3.03 4.03
C VAL A 107 -8.78 -4.26 3.99
N GLY A 108 -7.75 -4.29 3.14
CA GLY A 108 -6.80 -5.41 3.11
C GLY A 108 -6.07 -5.61 4.44
N VAL A 109 -5.69 -4.52 5.11
CA VAL A 109 -5.07 -4.55 6.45
C VAL A 109 -6.03 -5.08 7.51
N LEU A 110 -7.32 -4.70 7.45
CA LEU A 110 -8.34 -5.24 8.35
C LEU A 110 -8.50 -6.75 8.17
N ILE A 111 -8.60 -7.22 6.92
CA ILE A 111 -8.73 -8.65 6.63
C ILE A 111 -7.47 -9.41 7.09
N TYR A 112 -6.27 -8.85 6.86
CA TYR A 112 -5.03 -9.45 7.35
C TYR A 112 -5.00 -9.55 8.88
N THR A 113 -5.44 -8.52 9.57
CA THR A 113 -5.53 -8.51 11.04
C THR A 113 -6.49 -9.59 11.54
N LEU A 114 -7.63 -9.79 10.86
CA LEU A 114 -8.56 -10.90 11.16
C LEU A 114 -7.92 -12.27 10.92
N VAL A 115 -7.12 -12.43 9.85
CA VAL A 115 -6.34 -13.66 9.61
C VAL A 115 -5.36 -13.92 10.76
N LEU A 116 -4.63 -12.90 11.22
CA LEU A 116 -3.72 -13.04 12.35
C LEU A 116 -4.45 -13.36 13.66
N PHE A 117 -5.62 -12.77 13.87
CA PHE A 117 -6.45 -13.00 15.04
C PHE A 117 -7.00 -14.43 15.08
N THR A 118 -7.59 -14.90 13.98
CA THR A 118 -8.13 -16.27 13.86
C THR A 118 -7.06 -17.34 14.03
N GLN A 119 -5.82 -17.06 13.61
CA GLN A 119 -4.67 -17.95 13.80
C GLN A 119 -3.96 -17.76 15.15
N LYS A 120 -4.44 -16.89 16.05
CA LYS A 120 -3.79 -16.52 17.33
C LYS A 120 -2.34 -16.05 17.18
N LYS A 121 -2.00 -15.46 16.03
CA LYS A 121 -0.65 -15.01 15.66
C LYS A 121 -0.44 -13.51 15.79
N LEU A 122 -1.47 -12.76 16.20
CA LEU A 122 -1.42 -11.30 16.31
C LEU A 122 -0.23 -10.82 17.16
N PHE A 123 -0.07 -11.37 18.37
CA PHE A 123 1.02 -11.04 19.30
C PHE A 123 2.18 -12.05 19.29
N ALA A 124 2.19 -13.00 18.36
CA ALA A 124 3.30 -13.94 18.25
C ALA A 124 4.60 -13.19 17.95
N LYS A 125 5.64 -13.43 18.75
CA LYS A 125 6.98 -12.90 18.50
C LYS A 125 7.48 -13.45 17.17
N THR A 126 8.00 -12.55 16.34
CA THR A 126 8.76 -12.87 15.14
C THR A 126 10.15 -13.32 15.59
N THR A 127 10.47 -14.61 15.42
CA THR A 127 11.78 -15.20 15.73
C THR A 127 12.86 -14.80 14.73
#